data_AF-A0A812SXS0-F1
#
_entry.id   AF-A0A812SXS0-F1
#
_cell.length_a   1.000
_cell.length_b   1.000
_cell.length_c   1.000
_cell.angle_alpha   90.00
_cell.angle_beta   90.00
_cell.angle_gamma   90.00
#
_symmetry.space_group_name_H-M   'P 1'
#
loop_
_entity.id
_entity.type
_entity.pdbx_description
1 polymer ?
#
loop_
_entity_poly.entity_id
_entity_poly.type
_entity_poly.pdbx_seq_one_letter_code
_entity_poly.pdbx_strand_id
1 'polypeptide(L)'
;MDGFLSAQRFLSEGNAQAAVDCLEKISQSSGLDLDGHLLMAEALWTQAGPGGTEAALPHYEEASALANDVSKKATVSLGHGFALLQLKHFSRARQELLIARSLAEEDGNPAAAQFVDSLLRNVEAAQTDDAAKSTWLAFADAYTDGTKPVLFMRGSAKEPLDAAGAHGVEKLRAAGVKAMKVVDLSEAGPELPGGLQTLADVGIELPQLYLKGAGVERWMDLEASELRRRLLDSGVSMKDPAESEPCHGAFSDGLADWEVALVEMVSVSGAGDWDNKARSLAEKGFQNAPATGTALEKAWQELSPSIKVKLESQPEMPCGHSCSTCPTKHDCQLHDAVGHVRDIEDLI
;
A
#
# COMPACT_ATOMS: atom_id res chain seq x y z
N MET A 1 38.19 1.45 1.66
CA MET A 1 36.74 1.63 1.79
C MET A 1 36.24 0.43 2.56
N ASP A 2 35.56 0.64 3.68
CA ASP A 2 35.12 -0.45 4.55
C ASP A 2 34.29 -1.47 3.75
N GLY A 3 34.75 -2.71 3.74
CA GLY A 3 34.08 -3.78 3.01
C GLY A 3 32.64 -3.98 3.50
N PHE A 4 32.36 -3.75 4.79
CA PHE A 4 31.02 -3.80 5.36
C PHE A 4 30.07 -2.74 4.79
N LEU A 5 30.53 -1.49 4.63
CA LEU A 5 29.73 -0.43 4.00
C LEU A 5 29.43 -0.75 2.53
N SER A 6 30.37 -1.42 1.85
CA SER A 6 30.18 -1.85 0.47
C SER A 6 29.14 -2.98 0.38
N ALA A 7 29.19 -3.95 1.29
CA ALA A 7 28.22 -5.04 1.38
C ALA A 7 26.80 -4.54 1.71
N GLN A 8 26.66 -3.63 2.68
CA GLN A 8 25.37 -2.98 3.00
C GLN A 8 24.80 -2.26 1.80
N ARG A 9 25.63 -1.50 1.07
CA ARG A 9 25.19 -0.81 -0.14
C ARG A 9 24.69 -1.79 -1.20
N PHE A 10 25.42 -2.89 -1.44
CA PHE A 10 24.97 -3.90 -2.41
C PHE A 10 23.63 -4.50 -2.04
N LEU A 11 23.35 -4.76 -0.75
CA LEU A 11 22.03 -5.22 -0.33
C LEU A 11 20.94 -4.18 -0.57
N SER A 12 21.20 -2.90 -0.26
CA SER A 12 20.24 -1.82 -0.50
C SER A 12 19.92 -1.62 -1.99
N GLU A 13 20.85 -1.98 -2.88
CA GLU A 13 20.69 -1.95 -4.34
C GLU A 13 20.08 -3.26 -4.90
N GLY A 14 19.69 -4.20 -4.04
CA GLY A 14 19.12 -5.49 -4.44
C GLY A 14 20.14 -6.50 -4.99
N ASN A 15 21.43 -6.24 -4.85
CA ASN A 15 22.51 -7.09 -5.34
C ASN A 15 23.08 -7.99 -4.23
N ALA A 16 22.27 -8.96 -3.80
CA ALA A 16 22.63 -9.86 -2.70
C ALA A 16 23.90 -10.68 -2.97
N GLN A 17 24.13 -11.14 -4.21
CA GLN A 17 25.35 -11.87 -4.58
C GLN A 17 26.61 -11.02 -4.36
N ALA A 18 26.60 -9.75 -4.80
CA ALA A 18 27.76 -8.88 -4.61
C ALA A 18 28.04 -8.59 -3.13
N ALA A 19 26.99 -8.55 -2.30
CA ALA A 19 27.15 -8.43 -0.85
C ALA A 19 27.81 -9.68 -0.24
N VAL A 20 27.35 -10.88 -0.60
CA VAL A 20 27.96 -12.16 -0.18
C VAL A 20 29.42 -12.21 -0.61
N ASP A 21 29.75 -11.94 -1.88
CA ASP A 21 31.12 -11.96 -2.39
C ASP A 21 32.04 -10.98 -1.65
N CYS A 22 31.49 -9.84 -1.22
CA CYS A 22 32.23 -8.85 -0.45
C CYS A 22 32.51 -9.35 0.97
N LEU A 23 31.51 -9.94 1.63
CA LEU A 23 31.61 -10.45 2.99
C LEU A 23 32.48 -11.71 3.08
N GLU A 24 32.46 -12.58 2.07
CA GLU A 24 33.33 -13.76 2.01
C GLU A 24 34.81 -13.35 1.98
N LYS A 25 35.15 -12.31 1.21
CA LYS A 25 36.52 -11.77 1.18
C LYS A 25 36.96 -11.24 2.54
N ILE A 26 36.07 -10.54 3.25
CA ILE A 26 36.34 -10.02 4.59
C ILE A 26 36.51 -11.17 5.59
N SER A 27 35.61 -12.17 5.53
CA SER A 27 35.66 -13.35 6.36
C SER A 27 36.99 -14.10 6.20
N GLN A 28 37.53 -14.17 4.97
CA GLN A 28 38.82 -14.81 4.70
C GLN A 28 40.03 -13.97 5.16
N SER A 29 39.93 -12.64 5.15
CA SER A 29 41.05 -11.76 5.51
C SER A 29 41.16 -11.50 7.00
N SER A 30 40.04 -11.25 7.66
CA SER A 30 39.99 -10.68 9.02
C SER A 30 38.96 -11.33 9.93
N GLY A 31 38.16 -12.27 9.41
CA GLY A 31 36.96 -12.75 10.07
C GLY A 31 35.82 -11.73 10.01
N LEU A 32 34.63 -12.17 10.39
CA LEU A 32 33.45 -11.32 10.55
C LEU A 32 33.24 -11.05 12.04
N ASP A 33 32.84 -9.83 12.37
CA ASP A 33 32.31 -9.49 13.69
C ASP A 33 30.81 -9.79 13.73
N LEU A 34 30.15 -9.44 14.85
CA LEU A 34 28.72 -9.69 15.04
C LEU A 34 27.88 -9.11 13.89
N ASP A 35 28.13 -7.85 13.54
CA ASP A 35 27.38 -7.16 12.49
C ASP A 35 27.69 -7.76 11.12
N GLY A 36 28.94 -8.17 10.88
CA GLY A 36 29.35 -8.87 9.67
C GLY A 36 28.66 -10.23 9.49
N HIS A 37 28.52 -11.01 10.56
CA HIS A 37 27.78 -12.27 10.53
C HIS A 37 26.29 -12.05 10.26
N LEU A 38 25.66 -11.08 10.92
CA LEU A 38 24.25 -10.74 10.66
C LEU A 38 24.03 -10.27 9.22
N LEU A 39 24.92 -9.43 8.70
CA LEU A 39 24.85 -8.95 7.33
C LEU A 39 25.04 -10.08 6.31
N MET A 40 25.91 -11.05 6.61
CA MET A 40 26.07 -12.24 5.77
C MET A 40 24.82 -13.13 5.79
N ALA A 41 24.21 -13.33 6.95
CA ALA A 41 22.96 -14.07 7.07
C ALA A 41 21.85 -13.42 6.23
N GLU A 42 21.71 -12.09 6.31
CA GLU A 42 20.75 -11.31 5.50
C GLU A 42 21.04 -11.39 4.00
N ALA A 43 22.31 -11.30 3.60
CA ALA A 43 22.70 -11.39 2.20
C ALA A 43 22.37 -12.75 1.59
N LEU A 44 22.72 -13.83 2.29
CA LEU A 44 22.38 -15.20 1.88
C LEU A 44 20.86 -15.42 1.84
N TRP A 45 20.13 -14.84 2.80
CA TRP A 45 18.68 -14.91 2.83
C TRP A 45 18.05 -14.23 1.61
N THR A 46 18.49 -13.01 1.31
CA THR A 46 18.00 -12.20 0.20
C THR A 46 18.31 -12.87 -1.14
N GLN A 47 19.50 -13.46 -1.28
CA GLN A 47 19.93 -14.19 -2.46
C GLN A 47 19.06 -15.44 -2.73
N ALA A 48 18.67 -16.16 -1.68
CA ALA A 48 17.89 -17.39 -1.81
C ALA A 48 16.41 -17.14 -2.14
N GLY A 49 15.88 -15.95 -1.81
CA GLY A 49 14.50 -15.58 -2.07
C GLY A 49 13.49 -16.17 -1.08
N PRO A 50 12.21 -16.32 -1.47
CA PRO A 50 11.14 -16.74 -0.57
C PRO A 50 11.40 -18.14 0.00
N GLY A 51 11.54 -18.23 1.33
CA GLY A 51 11.86 -19.47 2.05
C GLY A 51 13.25 -19.50 2.69
N GLY A 52 14.14 -18.57 2.31
CA GLY A 52 15.47 -18.45 2.90
C GLY A 52 16.40 -19.60 2.52
N THR A 53 17.52 -19.72 3.25
CA THR A 53 18.53 -20.75 3.01
C THR A 53 19.16 -21.24 4.30
N GLU A 54 19.43 -22.54 4.37
CA GLU A 54 20.21 -23.19 5.44
C GLU A 54 21.60 -22.55 5.60
N ALA A 55 22.16 -22.02 4.52
CA ALA A 55 23.48 -21.39 4.53
C ALA A 55 23.56 -20.16 5.47
N ALA A 56 22.42 -19.53 5.78
CA ALA A 56 22.38 -18.39 6.69
C ALA A 56 22.47 -18.80 8.18
N LEU A 57 22.09 -20.03 8.54
CA LEU A 57 21.99 -20.46 9.94
C LEU A 57 23.33 -20.43 10.71
N PRO A 58 24.47 -20.90 10.14
CA PRO A 58 25.75 -20.81 10.83
C PRO A 58 26.15 -19.38 11.18
N HIS A 59 25.73 -18.40 10.38
CA HIS A 59 26.04 -17.00 10.67
C HIS A 59 25.23 -16.45 11.85
N TYR A 60 24.00 -16.91 12.07
CA TYR A 60 23.26 -16.60 13.30
C TYR A 60 23.89 -17.26 14.54
N GLU A 61 24.37 -18.49 14.41
CA GLU A 61 25.03 -19.22 15.50
C GLU A 61 26.33 -18.49 15.92
N GLU A 62 27.16 -18.07 14.95
CA GLU A 62 28.38 -17.28 15.21
C GLU A 62 28.05 -15.88 15.76
N ALA A 63 27.05 -15.18 15.21
CA ALA A 63 26.61 -13.89 15.74
C ALA A 63 26.15 -14.01 17.19
N SER A 64 25.49 -15.12 17.55
CA SER A 64 25.04 -15.37 18.92
C SER A 64 26.21 -15.58 19.88
N ALA A 65 27.29 -16.22 19.41
CA ALA A 65 28.51 -16.39 20.19
C ALA A 65 29.26 -15.06 20.43
N LEU A 66 29.16 -14.13 19.48
CA LEU A 66 29.79 -12.81 19.54
C LEU A 66 28.96 -11.76 20.32
N ALA A 67 27.67 -12.01 20.55
CA ALA A 67 26.78 -11.08 21.23
C ALA A 67 27.14 -10.93 22.71
N ASN A 68 27.47 -9.72 23.13
CA ASN A 68 28.03 -9.42 24.45
C ASN A 68 27.06 -8.77 25.44
N ASP A 69 25.90 -8.31 24.98
CA ASP A 69 24.85 -7.73 25.82
C ASP A 69 23.50 -8.41 25.58
N VAL A 70 22.59 -8.28 26.56
CA VAL A 70 21.29 -8.95 26.56
C VAL A 70 20.44 -8.54 25.35
N SER A 71 20.47 -7.25 25.00
CA SER A 71 19.70 -6.69 23.89
C SER A 71 20.15 -7.26 22.52
N LYS A 72 21.47 -7.35 22.30
CA LYS A 72 22.02 -7.98 21.09
C LYS A 72 21.73 -9.48 21.04
N LYS A 73 21.88 -10.18 22.17
CA LYS A 73 21.53 -11.61 22.25
C LYS A 73 20.06 -11.83 21.91
N ALA A 74 19.16 -10.99 22.43
CA ALA A 74 17.73 -11.06 22.13
C ALA A 74 17.46 -10.88 20.63
N THR A 75 18.10 -9.87 20.02
CA THR A 75 17.98 -9.59 18.57
C THR A 75 18.49 -10.76 17.71
N VAL A 76 19.66 -11.31 18.04
CA VAL A 76 20.24 -12.43 17.29
C VAL A 76 19.36 -13.68 17.42
N SER A 77 18.95 -14.05 18.64
CA SER A 77 18.07 -15.20 18.87
C SER A 77 16.71 -15.04 18.21
N LEU A 78 16.16 -13.82 18.16
CA LEU A 78 14.93 -13.54 17.42
C LEU A 78 15.10 -13.77 15.92
N GLY A 79 16.16 -13.21 15.32
CA GLY A 79 16.48 -13.41 13.91
C GLY A 79 16.71 -14.88 13.56
N HIS A 80 17.45 -15.60 14.41
CA HIS A 80 17.70 -17.03 14.25
C HIS A 80 16.42 -17.86 14.35
N GLY A 81 15.58 -17.60 15.36
CA GLY A 81 14.30 -18.27 15.55
C GLY A 81 13.34 -18.04 14.38
N PHE A 82 13.31 -16.82 13.84
CA PHE A 82 12.53 -16.50 12.64
C PHE A 82 13.05 -17.23 11.40
N ALA A 83 14.37 -17.25 11.21
CA ALA A 83 15.00 -17.98 10.12
C ALA A 83 14.65 -19.48 10.15
N LEU A 84 14.79 -20.10 11.32
CA LEU A 84 14.42 -21.51 11.53
C LEU A 84 12.93 -21.77 11.27
N LEU A 85 12.05 -20.82 11.62
CA LEU A 85 10.62 -20.93 11.36
C LEU A 85 10.33 -20.96 9.84
N GLN A 86 10.95 -20.07 9.07
CA GLN A 86 10.80 -20.02 7.61
C GLN A 86 11.33 -21.28 6.93
N LEU A 87 12.45 -21.83 7.42
CA LEU A 87 13.01 -23.11 6.97
C LEU A 87 12.25 -24.34 7.51
N LYS A 88 11.14 -24.14 8.23
CA LYS A 88 10.28 -25.20 8.80
C LYS A 88 10.98 -26.07 9.85
N HIS A 89 12.06 -25.58 10.46
CA HIS A 89 12.73 -26.20 11.62
C HIS A 89 11.98 -25.89 12.92
N PHE A 90 10.69 -26.22 12.99
CA PHE A 90 9.78 -25.75 14.04
C PHE A 90 10.27 -26.01 15.47
N SER A 91 10.86 -27.19 15.73
CA SER A 91 11.39 -27.52 17.07
C SER A 91 12.56 -26.61 17.46
N ARG A 92 13.48 -26.33 16.53
CA ARG A 92 14.62 -25.43 16.76
C ARG A 92 14.15 -23.98 16.83
N ALA A 93 13.24 -23.58 15.94
CA ALA A 93 12.63 -22.25 15.94
C ALA A 93 11.97 -21.94 17.29
N ARG A 94 11.19 -22.90 17.82
CA ARG A 94 10.56 -22.76 19.15
C ARG A 94 11.59 -22.56 20.26
N GLN A 95 12.68 -23.33 20.25
CA GLN A 95 13.73 -23.22 21.26
C GLN A 95 14.40 -21.85 21.22
N GLU A 96 14.82 -21.39 20.04
CA GLU A 96 15.45 -20.07 19.86
C GLU A 96 14.50 -18.91 20.19
N LEU A 97 13.23 -19.02 19.81
CA LEU A 97 12.23 -18.00 20.15
C LEU A 97 11.96 -17.96 21.66
N LEU A 98 11.94 -19.09 22.38
CA LEU A 98 11.83 -19.07 23.84
C LEU A 98 13.03 -18.39 24.51
N ILE A 99 14.23 -18.58 23.96
CA ILE A 99 15.44 -17.88 24.40
C ILE A 99 15.30 -16.37 24.14
N ALA A 100 14.89 -15.98 22.93
CA ALA A 100 14.66 -14.58 22.57
C ALA A 100 13.63 -13.89 23.47
N ARG A 101 12.53 -14.59 23.81
CA ARG A 101 11.49 -14.12 24.73
C ARG A 101 12.07 -13.80 26.11
N SER A 102 12.82 -14.75 26.69
CA SER A 102 13.44 -14.60 28.01
C SER A 102 14.41 -13.43 28.03
N LEU A 103 15.22 -13.28 26.97
CA LEU A 103 16.18 -12.17 26.85
C LEU A 103 15.48 -10.83 26.68
N ALA A 104 14.37 -10.77 25.94
CA ALA A 104 13.56 -9.55 25.80
C ALA A 104 12.92 -9.11 27.13
N GLU A 105 12.45 -10.07 27.95
CA GLU A 105 11.95 -9.79 29.31
C GLU A 105 13.08 -9.26 30.21
N GLU A 106 14.29 -9.86 30.14
CA GLU A 106 15.47 -9.43 30.89
C GLU A 106 15.96 -8.02 30.47
N ASP A 107 15.89 -7.71 29.17
CA ASP A 107 16.20 -6.38 28.62
C ASP A 107 15.14 -5.32 28.98
N GLY A 108 14.02 -5.72 29.61
CA GLY A 108 12.92 -4.82 29.95
C GLY A 108 12.15 -4.34 28.72
N ASN A 109 12.12 -5.13 27.65
CA ASN A 109 11.45 -4.81 26.39
C ASN A 109 10.15 -5.64 26.21
N PRO A 110 9.02 -5.20 26.80
CA PRO A 110 7.76 -5.95 26.75
C PRO A 110 7.19 -6.05 25.34
N ALA A 111 7.48 -5.09 24.46
CA ALA A 111 7.03 -5.13 23.07
C ALA A 111 7.74 -6.26 22.30
N ALA A 112 9.06 -6.41 22.48
CA ALA A 112 9.81 -7.52 21.89
C ALA A 112 9.34 -8.88 22.44
N ALA A 113 9.07 -8.98 23.74
CA ALA A 113 8.52 -10.22 24.33
C ALA A 113 7.14 -10.59 23.74
N GLN A 114 6.24 -9.61 23.59
CA GLN A 114 4.93 -9.81 22.96
C GLN A 114 5.05 -10.22 21.48
N PHE A 115 6.00 -9.64 20.75
CA PHE A 115 6.26 -10.03 19.37
C PHE A 115 6.75 -11.48 19.28
N VAL A 116 7.67 -11.88 20.16
CA VAL A 116 8.13 -13.27 20.24
C VAL A 116 6.98 -14.23 20.60
N ASP A 117 6.07 -13.83 21.49
CA ASP A 117 4.87 -14.62 21.81
C ASP A 117 3.99 -14.85 20.58
N SER A 118 3.85 -13.86 19.69
CA SER A 118 3.17 -14.02 18.40
C SER A 118 3.88 -15.01 17.48
N LEU A 119 5.21 -14.97 17.41
CA LEU A 119 5.98 -15.94 16.62
C LEU A 119 5.90 -17.36 17.20
N LEU A 120 5.90 -17.53 18.52
CA LEU A 120 5.72 -18.82 19.17
C LEU A 120 4.33 -19.42 18.86
N ARG A 121 3.27 -18.61 18.90
CA ARG A 121 1.94 -19.02 18.42
C ARG A 121 1.97 -19.44 16.96
N ASN A 122 2.74 -18.75 16.11
CA ASN A 122 2.90 -19.14 14.70
C ASN A 122 3.64 -20.47 14.55
N VAL A 123 4.64 -20.77 15.38
CA VAL A 123 5.31 -22.09 15.36
C VAL A 123 4.32 -23.20 15.72
N GLU A 124 3.48 -22.96 16.72
CA GLU A 124 2.45 -23.91 17.16
C GLU A 124 1.36 -24.08 16.10
N ALA A 125 0.94 -23.00 15.43
CA ALA A 125 -0.01 -23.03 14.33
C ALA A 125 0.60 -23.62 13.05
N ALA A 126 1.89 -23.44 12.77
CA ALA A 126 2.57 -23.93 11.56
C ALA A 126 2.83 -25.44 11.57
N GLN A 127 2.63 -26.10 12.72
CA GLN A 127 2.47 -27.56 12.76
C GLN A 127 1.13 -28.03 12.14
N THR A 128 0.27 -27.07 11.74
CA THR A 128 -0.92 -27.27 10.91
C THR A 128 -0.76 -26.45 9.61
N ASP A 129 -1.29 -26.93 8.48
CA ASP A 129 -1.00 -26.48 7.09
C ASP A 129 -1.24 -24.99 6.73
N ASP A 130 -1.51 -24.09 7.69
CA ASP A 130 -1.97 -22.70 7.47
C ASP A 130 -1.01 -21.62 8.04
N ALA A 131 0.30 -21.90 8.01
CA ALA A 131 1.35 -21.10 8.68
C ALA A 131 1.51 -19.66 8.15
N ALA A 132 1.49 -19.48 6.82
CA ALA A 132 1.69 -18.16 6.20
C ALA A 132 0.48 -17.24 6.45
N LYS A 133 -0.72 -17.80 6.34
CA LYS A 133 -1.98 -17.10 6.65
C LYS A 133 -2.07 -16.75 8.13
N SER A 134 -1.68 -17.65 9.03
CA SER A 134 -1.66 -17.38 10.48
C SER A 134 -0.65 -16.27 10.83
N THR A 135 0.54 -16.32 10.23
CA THR A 135 1.57 -15.28 10.41
C THR A 135 1.09 -13.91 9.92
N TRP A 136 0.43 -13.89 8.77
CA TRP A 136 -0.19 -12.68 8.24
C TRP A 136 -1.29 -12.12 9.14
N LEU A 137 -2.21 -12.97 9.60
CA LEU A 137 -3.30 -12.54 10.48
C LEU A 137 -2.75 -11.97 11.79
N ALA A 138 -1.72 -12.60 12.37
CA ALA A 138 -1.07 -12.09 13.58
C ALA A 138 -0.38 -10.72 13.34
N PHE A 139 0.24 -10.52 12.18
CA PHE A 139 0.80 -9.22 11.81
C PHE A 139 -0.29 -8.16 11.63
N ALA A 140 -1.33 -8.46 10.85
CA ALA A 140 -2.40 -7.51 10.56
C ALA A 140 -3.14 -7.09 11.85
N ASP A 141 -3.39 -8.04 12.76
CA ASP A 141 -3.99 -7.79 14.07
C ASP A 141 -3.09 -6.90 14.95
N ALA A 142 -1.78 -7.17 15.00
CA ALA A 142 -0.84 -6.34 15.77
C ALA A 142 -0.63 -4.94 15.17
N TYR A 143 -0.65 -4.82 13.85
CA TYR A 143 -0.45 -3.56 13.13
C TYR A 143 -1.68 -2.66 13.23
N THR A 144 -2.87 -3.25 13.19
CA THR A 144 -4.12 -2.52 13.29
C THR A 144 -4.48 -2.34 14.76
N ASP A 145 -3.86 -1.33 15.40
CA ASP A 145 -4.01 -0.95 16.82
C ASP A 145 -5.44 -0.61 17.29
N GLY A 146 -6.46 -0.91 16.49
CA GLY A 146 -7.87 -0.66 16.76
C GLY A 146 -8.33 0.76 16.49
N THR A 147 -7.42 1.71 16.28
CA THR A 147 -7.76 3.15 16.28
C THR A 147 -7.98 3.73 14.89
N LYS A 148 -7.33 3.16 13.86
CA LYS A 148 -7.39 3.69 12.48
C LYS A 148 -7.78 2.62 11.46
N PRO A 149 -8.63 2.96 10.48
CA PRO A 149 -8.90 2.13 9.32
C PRO A 149 -7.63 1.91 8.49
N VAL A 150 -7.37 0.66 8.12
CA VAL A 150 -6.18 0.27 7.32
C VAL A 150 -6.61 -0.59 6.13
N LEU A 151 -6.04 -0.31 4.97
CA LEU A 151 -6.13 -1.15 3.78
C LEU A 151 -4.76 -1.71 3.45
N PHE A 152 -4.65 -3.04 3.41
CA PHE A 152 -3.48 -3.74 2.92
C PHE A 152 -3.68 -4.09 1.44
N MET A 153 -2.75 -3.68 0.57
CA MET A 153 -2.81 -3.95 -0.86
C MET A 153 -1.40 -3.94 -1.51
N ARG A 154 -1.32 -4.28 -2.80
CA ARG A 154 -0.08 -4.11 -3.59
C ARG A 154 -0.14 -2.77 -4.32
N GLY A 155 0.90 -1.96 -4.15
CA GLY A 155 0.94 -0.58 -4.63
C GLY A 155 0.23 0.39 -3.68
N SER A 156 -0.05 1.57 -4.21
CA SER A 156 -0.67 2.65 -3.44
C SER A 156 -2.13 2.88 -3.86
N ALA A 157 -2.85 3.68 -3.08
CA ALA A 157 -4.19 4.14 -3.45
C ALA A 157 -4.20 4.97 -4.75
N LYS A 158 -3.07 5.53 -5.18
CA LYS A 158 -2.95 6.29 -6.43
C LYS A 158 -2.52 5.41 -7.60
N GLU A 159 -1.66 4.44 -7.32
CA GLU A 159 -1.07 3.53 -8.30
C GLU A 159 -1.15 2.09 -7.78
N PRO A 160 -2.33 1.44 -7.90
CA PRO A 160 -2.50 0.02 -7.57
C PRO A 160 -1.70 -0.85 -8.54
N LEU A 161 -1.01 -1.86 -8.02
CA LEU A 161 -0.19 -2.76 -8.84
C LEU A 161 -0.94 -4.00 -9.35
N ASP A 162 -2.15 -4.25 -8.85
CA ASP A 162 -2.99 -5.35 -9.30
C ASP A 162 -4.47 -4.94 -9.50
N ALA A 163 -5.21 -5.76 -10.25
CA ALA A 163 -6.60 -5.47 -10.63
C ALA A 163 -7.56 -5.48 -9.42
N ALA A 164 -7.31 -6.34 -8.43
CA ALA A 164 -8.14 -6.43 -7.23
C ALA A 164 -7.98 -5.17 -6.36
N GLY A 165 -6.75 -4.69 -6.21
CA GLY A 165 -6.39 -3.43 -5.57
C GLY A 165 -7.00 -2.22 -6.27
N ALA A 166 -6.93 -2.17 -7.61
CA ALA A 166 -7.57 -1.11 -8.39
C ALA A 166 -9.09 -1.07 -8.16
N HIS A 167 -9.75 -2.23 -8.23
CA HIS A 167 -11.17 -2.34 -7.96
C HIS A 167 -11.55 -1.96 -6.52
N GLY A 168 -10.77 -2.42 -5.54
CA GLY A 168 -10.99 -2.09 -4.13
C GLY A 168 -10.87 -0.58 -3.86
N VAL A 169 -9.85 0.07 -4.43
CA VAL A 169 -9.66 1.53 -4.32
C VAL A 169 -10.83 2.28 -4.98
N GLU A 170 -11.26 1.88 -6.16
CA GLU A 170 -12.42 2.47 -6.84
C GLU A 170 -13.68 2.37 -5.98
N LYS A 171 -13.93 1.21 -5.38
CA LYS A 171 -15.08 0.97 -4.49
C LYS A 171 -15.03 1.86 -3.25
N LEU A 172 -13.86 2.06 -2.64
CA LEU A 172 -13.68 2.96 -1.50
C LEU A 172 -13.90 4.43 -1.88
N ARG A 173 -13.41 4.86 -3.06
CA ARG A 173 -13.67 6.20 -3.59
C ARG A 173 -15.16 6.42 -3.85
N ALA A 174 -15.84 5.44 -4.45
CA ALA A 174 -17.29 5.47 -4.68
C ALA A 174 -18.09 5.51 -3.36
N ALA A 175 -17.61 4.83 -2.32
CA ALA A 175 -18.17 4.93 -0.97
C ALA A 175 -17.94 6.31 -0.32
N GLY A 176 -17.07 7.14 -0.89
CA GLY A 176 -16.80 8.52 -0.47
C GLY A 176 -15.61 8.65 0.47
N VAL A 177 -14.67 7.70 0.49
CA VAL A 177 -13.44 7.80 1.31
C VAL A 177 -12.54 8.92 0.76
N LYS A 178 -12.18 9.88 1.61
CA LYS A 178 -11.27 11.00 1.29
C LYS A 178 -9.81 10.62 1.53
N ALA A 179 -9.55 10.00 2.66
CA ALA A 179 -8.23 9.52 3.04
C ALA A 179 -8.37 8.29 3.94
N MET A 180 -7.51 7.31 3.71
CA MET A 180 -7.39 6.10 4.52
C MET A 180 -5.92 5.68 4.53
N LYS A 181 -5.48 5.06 5.62
CA LYS A 181 -4.15 4.49 5.68
C LYS A 181 -4.09 3.30 4.72
N VAL A 182 -3.20 3.36 3.75
CA VAL A 182 -2.90 2.26 2.84
C VAL A 182 -1.49 1.79 3.10
N VAL A 183 -1.34 0.49 3.32
CA VAL A 183 -0.07 -0.17 3.53
C VAL A 183 0.24 -0.95 2.27
N ASP A 184 1.29 -0.51 1.57
CA ASP A 184 1.78 -1.15 0.36
C ASP A 184 2.65 -2.34 0.73
N LEU A 185 2.17 -3.54 0.43
CA LEU A 185 2.87 -4.79 0.72
C LEU A 185 3.96 -5.16 -0.30
N SER A 186 4.10 -4.38 -1.38
CA SER A 186 5.08 -4.64 -2.43
C SER A 186 6.45 -3.98 -2.18
N GLU A 187 6.52 -3.00 -1.28
CA GLU A 187 7.76 -2.31 -0.93
C GLU A 187 8.22 -2.65 0.49
N ALA A 188 9.52 -2.88 0.67
CA ALA A 188 10.12 -2.93 1.99
C ALA A 188 10.18 -1.50 2.55
N GLY A 189 9.71 -1.29 3.77
CA GLY A 189 9.65 0.04 4.38
C GLY A 189 9.56 0.00 5.89
N PRO A 190 9.66 1.16 6.57
CA PRO A 190 9.62 1.24 8.03
C PRO A 190 8.32 0.73 8.65
N GLU A 191 7.25 0.62 7.86
CA GLU A 191 5.96 0.09 8.29
C GLU A 191 5.80 -1.43 8.08
N LEU A 192 6.72 -2.09 7.35
CA LEU A 192 6.67 -3.52 7.06
C LEU A 192 8.01 -4.19 7.41
N PRO A 193 8.04 -5.03 8.47
CA PRO A 193 9.17 -5.91 8.72
C PRO A 193 9.63 -6.65 7.47
N GLY A 194 10.95 -6.65 7.21
CA GLY A 194 11.53 -7.34 6.06
C GLY A 194 11.12 -8.82 6.03
N GLY A 195 10.66 -9.28 4.87
CA GLY A 195 10.19 -10.65 4.66
C GLY A 195 8.67 -10.82 4.75
N LEU A 196 7.90 -9.79 5.13
CA LEU A 196 6.44 -9.83 5.02
C LEU A 196 5.95 -9.64 3.59
N GLN A 197 6.71 -8.95 2.73
CA GLN A 197 6.38 -8.79 1.32
C GLN A 197 6.25 -10.13 0.58
N THR A 198 6.96 -11.17 1.04
CA THR A 198 6.86 -12.52 0.45
C THR A 198 5.66 -13.30 0.99
N LEU A 199 5.09 -12.94 2.14
CA LEU A 199 3.87 -13.57 2.66
C LEU A 199 2.65 -13.21 1.82
N ALA A 200 2.60 -11.97 1.30
CA ALA A 200 1.54 -11.50 0.40
C ALA A 200 1.39 -12.36 -0.88
N ASP A 201 2.43 -13.12 -1.25
CA ASP A 201 2.42 -14.08 -2.37
C ASP A 201 2.01 -15.50 -1.97
N VAL A 202 1.87 -15.79 -0.68
CA VAL A 202 1.55 -17.13 -0.15
C VAL A 202 0.10 -17.18 0.33
N GLY A 203 -0.83 -17.29 -0.62
CA GLY A 203 -2.23 -17.67 -0.33
C GLY A 203 -3.06 -16.63 0.46
N ILE A 204 -2.60 -15.39 0.57
CA ILE A 204 -3.33 -14.28 1.17
C ILE A 204 -4.11 -13.56 0.06
N GLU A 205 -5.42 -13.48 0.21
CA GLU A 205 -6.26 -12.68 -0.69
C GLU A 205 -6.16 -11.20 -0.32
N LEU A 206 -5.68 -10.39 -1.26
CA LEU A 206 -5.62 -8.93 -1.20
C LEU A 206 -6.59 -8.33 -2.22
N PRO A 207 -7.09 -7.10 -2.00
CA PRO A 207 -6.85 -6.21 -0.87
C PRO A 207 -7.66 -6.57 0.39
N GLN A 208 -7.10 -6.34 1.58
CA GLN A 208 -7.77 -6.56 2.87
C GLN A 208 -8.06 -5.25 3.61
N LEU A 209 -9.31 -5.07 3.99
CA LEU A 209 -9.79 -3.91 4.75
C LEU A 209 -9.91 -4.26 6.23
N TYR A 210 -9.27 -3.49 7.10
CA TYR A 210 -9.38 -3.59 8.55
C TYR A 210 -10.04 -2.33 9.11
N LEU A 211 -11.10 -2.53 9.87
CA LEU A 211 -11.87 -1.48 10.54
C LEU A 211 -11.92 -1.78 12.04
N LYS A 212 -11.56 -0.79 12.88
CA LYS A 212 -11.51 -0.95 14.35
C LYS A 212 -10.70 -2.18 14.81
N GLY A 213 -9.60 -2.48 14.12
CA GLY A 213 -8.73 -3.61 14.44
C GLY A 213 -9.25 -4.97 13.99
N ALA A 214 -10.35 -5.04 13.22
CA ALA A 214 -10.90 -6.29 12.72
C ALA A 214 -10.95 -6.31 11.19
N GLY A 215 -10.57 -7.46 10.60
CA GLY A 215 -10.68 -7.70 9.17
C GLY A 215 -12.15 -7.75 8.72
N VAL A 216 -12.47 -7.03 7.65
CA VAL A 216 -13.81 -7.02 7.05
C VAL A 216 -13.84 -8.05 5.91
N GLU A 217 -14.38 -9.22 6.22
CA GLU A 217 -14.54 -10.29 5.22
C GLU A 217 -15.41 -9.83 4.04
N ARG A 218 -14.99 -10.18 2.83
CA ARG A 218 -15.74 -9.94 1.57
C ARG A 218 -16.23 -8.51 1.42
N TRP A 219 -15.47 -7.54 1.92
CA TRP A 219 -15.83 -6.12 1.88
C TRP A 219 -16.03 -5.59 0.45
N MET A 220 -15.33 -6.18 -0.52
CA MET A 220 -15.48 -5.89 -1.95
C MET A 220 -16.82 -6.35 -2.53
N ASP A 221 -17.55 -7.24 -1.85
CA ASP A 221 -18.89 -7.68 -2.25
C ASP A 221 -20.00 -6.88 -1.57
N LEU A 222 -19.66 -6.00 -0.62
CA LEU A 222 -20.67 -5.20 0.09
C LEU A 222 -21.32 -4.17 -0.83
N GLU A 223 -22.61 -3.94 -0.63
CA GLU A 223 -23.33 -2.83 -1.23
C GLU A 223 -22.70 -1.48 -0.81
N ALA A 224 -22.70 -0.51 -1.71
CA ALA A 224 -22.00 0.77 -1.50
C ALA A 224 -22.49 1.51 -0.25
N SER A 225 -23.79 1.46 0.04
CA SER A 225 -24.39 2.08 1.23
C SER A 225 -23.95 1.40 2.54
N GLU A 226 -23.84 0.08 2.54
CA GLU A 226 -23.37 -0.69 3.71
C GLU A 226 -21.88 -0.50 3.95
N LEU A 227 -21.07 -0.50 2.89
CA LEU A 227 -19.65 -0.19 2.98
C LEU A 227 -19.43 1.22 3.53
N ARG A 228 -20.14 2.23 2.99
CA ARG A 228 -20.09 3.61 3.47
C ARG A 228 -20.41 3.70 4.95
N ARG A 229 -21.49 3.06 5.42
CA ARG A 229 -21.89 3.06 6.83
C ARG A 229 -20.79 2.49 7.73
N ARG A 230 -20.21 1.35 7.38
CA ARG A 230 -19.13 0.71 8.18
C ARG A 230 -17.87 1.57 8.26
N LEU A 231 -17.50 2.22 7.16
CA LEU A 231 -16.36 3.14 7.10
C LEU A 231 -16.58 4.36 8.02
N LEU A 232 -17.78 4.93 7.96
CA LEU A 232 -18.17 6.09 8.77
C LEU A 232 -18.19 5.76 10.27
N ASP A 233 -18.78 4.61 10.64
CA ASP A 233 -18.80 4.09 12.01
C ASP A 233 -17.39 3.86 12.58
N SER A 234 -16.39 3.68 11.69
CA SER A 234 -14.99 3.41 12.01
C SER A 234 -14.09 4.64 11.97
N GLY A 235 -14.67 5.83 11.82
CA GLY A 235 -13.93 7.09 11.84
C GLY A 235 -13.08 7.35 10.59
N VAL A 236 -13.38 6.69 9.46
CA VAL A 236 -12.76 7.02 8.17
C VAL A 236 -13.11 8.46 7.80
N SER A 237 -12.13 9.22 7.31
CA SER A 237 -12.42 10.54 6.74
C SER A 237 -13.22 10.35 5.46
N MET A 238 -14.51 10.62 5.54
CA MET A 238 -15.42 10.61 4.40
C MET A 238 -15.49 12.01 3.80
N LYS A 239 -15.70 12.10 2.48
CA LYS A 239 -16.20 13.33 1.88
C LYS A 239 -17.58 13.62 2.49
N ASP A 240 -17.78 14.85 2.92
CA ASP A 240 -19.11 15.31 3.30
C ASP A 240 -20.05 15.05 2.10
N PRO A 241 -21.26 14.49 2.26
CA PRO A 241 -22.19 14.37 1.15
C PRO A 241 -22.39 15.69 0.40
N ALA A 242 -22.21 16.85 1.05
CA ALA A 242 -22.16 18.16 0.40
C ALA A 242 -20.86 18.45 -0.38
N GLU A 243 -19.71 17.87 0.02
CA GLU A 243 -18.45 17.87 -0.76
C GLU A 243 -18.46 16.84 -1.92
N SER A 244 -19.49 16.01 -2.00
CA SER A 244 -19.73 15.06 -3.09
C SER A 244 -20.74 15.54 -4.12
N GLU A 245 -21.18 16.80 -4.05
CA GLU A 245 -21.65 17.42 -5.27
C GLU A 245 -20.45 17.50 -6.22
N PRO A 246 -20.56 16.93 -7.42
CA PRO A 246 -19.66 17.30 -8.49
C PRO A 246 -19.61 18.83 -8.57
N CYS A 247 -18.55 19.40 -9.12
CA CYS A 247 -18.40 20.84 -9.35
C CYS A 247 -19.49 21.44 -10.29
N HIS A 248 -20.69 20.87 -10.39
CA HIS A 248 -21.61 20.93 -11.53
C HIS A 248 -22.91 21.68 -11.22
N GLY A 249 -23.10 22.16 -9.98
CA GLY A 249 -24.34 22.86 -9.62
C GLY A 249 -24.55 24.19 -10.33
N ALA A 250 -23.50 24.85 -10.83
CA ALA A 250 -23.61 26.18 -11.45
C ALA A 250 -23.32 26.22 -12.96
N PHE A 251 -22.53 25.30 -13.54
CA PHE A 251 -22.26 25.33 -15.00
C PHE A 251 -23.26 24.53 -15.84
N SER A 252 -24.00 23.61 -15.22
CA SER A 252 -25.00 22.74 -15.85
C SER A 252 -26.20 23.50 -16.41
N ASP A 253 -26.41 24.75 -15.98
CA ASP A 253 -27.44 25.63 -16.52
C ASP A 253 -27.33 25.78 -18.05
N GLY A 254 -28.30 25.23 -18.77
CA GLY A 254 -28.36 25.29 -20.25
C GLY A 254 -27.55 24.21 -20.97
N LEU A 255 -27.03 23.20 -20.26
CA LEU A 255 -26.48 21.98 -20.85
C LEU A 255 -27.52 20.84 -20.81
N ALA A 256 -27.44 19.92 -21.76
CA ALA A 256 -28.18 18.68 -21.73
C ALA A 256 -27.56 17.68 -20.73
N ASP A 257 -28.36 16.77 -20.17
CA ASP A 257 -27.91 15.82 -19.14
C ASP A 257 -26.70 14.96 -19.60
N TRP A 258 -26.65 14.61 -20.89
CA TRP A 258 -25.52 13.85 -21.44
C TRP A 258 -24.26 14.71 -21.63
N GLU A 259 -24.40 16.02 -21.83
CA GLU A 259 -23.29 16.96 -21.92
C GLU A 259 -22.67 17.16 -20.52
N VAL A 260 -23.49 17.25 -19.48
CA VAL A 260 -23.04 17.28 -18.08
C VAL A 260 -22.27 15.98 -17.75
N ALA A 261 -22.84 14.83 -18.11
CA ALA A 261 -22.18 13.53 -17.92
C ALA A 261 -20.89 13.39 -18.73
N LEU A 262 -20.80 14.01 -19.91
CA LEU A 262 -19.56 14.04 -20.71
C LEU A 262 -18.49 14.90 -20.02
N VAL A 263 -18.85 16.07 -19.51
CA VAL A 263 -17.93 16.96 -18.75
C VAL A 263 -17.40 16.24 -17.51
N GLU A 264 -18.24 15.48 -16.79
CA GLU A 264 -17.82 14.62 -15.68
C GLU A 264 -16.74 13.63 -16.11
N MET A 265 -17.01 12.87 -17.17
CA MET A 265 -16.07 11.86 -17.68
C MET A 265 -14.74 12.49 -18.12
N VAL A 266 -14.77 13.70 -18.68
CA VAL A 266 -13.55 14.42 -19.08
C VAL A 266 -12.82 14.98 -17.86
N SER A 267 -13.51 15.43 -16.82
CA SER A 267 -12.86 15.92 -15.59
C SER A 267 -12.06 14.85 -14.86
N VAL A 268 -12.48 13.59 -14.98
CA VAL A 268 -11.83 12.44 -14.31
C VAL A 268 -10.70 11.85 -15.14
N SER A 269 -10.88 11.67 -16.45
CA SER A 269 -9.93 10.92 -17.28
C SER A 269 -9.38 11.68 -18.50
N GLY A 270 -9.61 13.00 -18.56
CA GLY A 270 -9.12 13.86 -19.63
C GLY A 270 -9.91 13.77 -20.95
N ALA A 271 -9.52 14.62 -21.90
CA ALA A 271 -10.01 14.58 -23.27
C ALA A 271 -9.38 13.41 -24.02
N GLY A 272 -10.20 12.56 -24.64
CA GLY A 272 -9.77 11.35 -25.32
C GLY A 272 -10.63 10.14 -24.96
N ASP A 273 -10.21 8.97 -25.46
CA ASP A 273 -10.92 7.69 -25.25
C ASP A 273 -12.43 7.77 -25.56
N TRP A 274 -12.75 8.45 -26.66
CA TRP A 274 -14.11 8.85 -26.98
C TRP A 274 -15.04 7.65 -27.22
N ASP A 275 -14.51 6.54 -27.73
CA ASP A 275 -15.30 5.33 -27.96
C ASP A 275 -15.77 4.70 -26.64
N ASN A 276 -14.91 4.67 -25.61
CA ASN A 276 -15.32 4.18 -24.30
C ASN A 276 -16.26 5.16 -23.59
N LYS A 277 -16.07 6.48 -23.75
CA LYS A 277 -17.01 7.49 -23.21
C LYS A 277 -18.37 7.41 -23.89
N ALA A 278 -18.44 7.22 -25.20
CA ALA A 278 -19.70 7.03 -25.94
C ALA A 278 -20.44 5.77 -25.46
N ARG A 279 -19.71 4.66 -25.29
CA ARG A 279 -20.26 3.42 -24.71
C ARG A 279 -20.80 3.66 -23.30
N SER A 280 -20.04 4.35 -22.46
CA SER A 280 -20.42 4.66 -21.08
C SER A 280 -21.68 5.54 -21.00
N LEU A 281 -21.82 6.51 -21.91
CA LEU A 281 -23.03 7.34 -22.00
C LEU A 281 -24.25 6.51 -22.45
N ALA A 282 -24.06 5.59 -23.38
CA ALA A 282 -25.11 4.68 -23.83
C ALA A 282 -25.55 3.72 -22.70
N GLU A 283 -24.59 3.15 -21.95
CA GLU A 283 -24.84 2.30 -20.79
C GLU A 283 -25.57 3.05 -19.66
N LYS A 284 -25.28 4.34 -19.48
CA LYS A 284 -26.00 5.23 -18.56
C LYS A 284 -27.40 5.64 -19.06
N GLY A 285 -27.81 5.22 -20.26
CA GLY A 285 -29.17 5.43 -20.78
C GLY A 285 -29.37 6.77 -21.51
N PHE A 286 -28.31 7.49 -21.86
CA PHE A 286 -28.40 8.75 -22.60
C PHE A 286 -28.63 8.51 -24.10
N GLN A 287 -29.87 8.19 -24.48
CA GLN A 287 -30.23 7.83 -25.86
C GLN A 287 -30.04 8.97 -26.88
N ASN A 288 -29.95 10.22 -26.42
CA ASN A 288 -29.73 11.40 -27.25
C ASN A 288 -28.24 11.78 -27.35
N ALA A 289 -27.35 11.06 -26.68
CA ALA A 289 -25.92 11.30 -26.76
C ALA A 289 -25.33 10.79 -28.09
N PRO A 290 -24.20 11.35 -28.56
CA PRO A 290 -23.48 10.82 -29.71
C PRO A 290 -23.09 9.34 -29.51
N ALA A 291 -23.51 8.48 -30.43
CA ALA A 291 -23.37 7.03 -30.30
C ALA A 291 -21.98 6.46 -30.65
N THR A 292 -21.08 7.28 -31.21
CA THR A 292 -19.72 6.87 -31.61
C THR A 292 -18.69 7.81 -31.03
N GLY A 293 -17.46 7.32 -30.81
CA GLY A 293 -16.38 8.15 -30.27
C GLY A 293 -16.08 9.35 -31.17
N THR A 294 -16.05 9.18 -32.49
CA THR A 294 -15.83 10.30 -33.42
C THR A 294 -16.93 11.37 -33.32
N ALA A 295 -18.19 10.98 -33.16
CA ALA A 295 -19.28 11.94 -33.01
C ALA A 295 -19.23 12.63 -31.64
N LEU A 296 -18.82 11.91 -30.59
CA LEU A 296 -18.67 12.44 -29.24
C LEU A 296 -17.48 13.41 -29.13
N GLU A 297 -16.38 13.11 -29.81
CA GLU A 297 -15.23 14.01 -29.93
C GLU A 297 -15.61 15.32 -30.58
N LYS A 298 -16.34 15.26 -31.70
CA LYS A 298 -16.82 16.46 -32.38
C LYS A 298 -17.75 17.28 -31.48
N ALA A 299 -18.66 16.61 -30.77
CA ALA A 299 -19.53 17.26 -29.82
C ALA A 299 -18.75 17.91 -28.66
N TRP A 300 -17.70 17.26 -28.15
CA TRP A 300 -16.81 17.85 -27.16
C TRP A 300 -16.10 19.10 -27.68
N GLN A 301 -15.61 19.09 -28.93
CA GLN A 301 -14.96 20.25 -29.54
C GLN A 301 -15.89 21.45 -29.69
N GLU A 302 -17.19 21.22 -29.90
CA GLU A 302 -18.23 22.25 -29.95
C GLU A 302 -18.62 22.74 -28.55
N LEU A 303 -18.65 21.84 -27.56
CA LEU A 303 -19.05 22.10 -26.17
C LEU A 303 -17.96 22.81 -25.35
N SER A 304 -16.70 22.40 -25.50
CA SER A 304 -15.58 22.82 -24.64
C SER A 304 -15.36 24.33 -24.55
N PRO A 305 -15.54 25.15 -25.61
CA PRO A 305 -15.40 26.61 -25.50
C PRO A 305 -16.46 27.23 -24.58
N SER A 306 -17.69 26.70 -24.61
CA SER A 306 -18.79 27.17 -23.77
C SER A 306 -18.56 26.80 -22.30
N ILE A 307 -18.00 25.60 -22.05
CA ILE A 307 -17.59 25.17 -20.71
C ILE A 307 -16.48 26.07 -20.18
N LYS A 308 -15.48 26.40 -21.00
CA LYS A 308 -14.40 27.33 -20.61
C LYS A 308 -14.94 28.67 -20.12
N VAL A 309 -15.81 29.31 -20.91
CA VAL A 309 -16.42 30.61 -20.55
C VAL A 309 -17.22 30.52 -19.25
N LYS A 310 -17.95 29.42 -19.05
CA LYS A 310 -18.70 29.18 -17.80
C LYS A 310 -17.78 29.03 -16.59
N LEU A 311 -16.68 28.29 -16.72
CA LEU A 311 -15.69 28.12 -15.65
C LEU A 311 -14.95 29.43 -15.33
N GLU A 312 -14.65 30.25 -16.34
CA GLU A 312 -14.00 31.57 -16.17
C GLU A 312 -14.93 32.61 -15.52
N SER A 313 -16.24 32.49 -15.69
CA SER A 313 -17.23 33.47 -15.22
C SER A 313 -17.85 33.13 -13.85
N GLN A 314 -17.46 32.00 -13.24
CA GLN A 314 -18.01 31.52 -11.96
C GLN A 314 -16.98 31.64 -10.82
N PRO A 315 -17.08 32.69 -9.97
CA PRO A 315 -16.15 32.89 -8.86
C PRO A 315 -16.39 31.94 -7.67
N GLU A 316 -17.59 31.39 -7.51
CA GLU A 316 -17.96 30.47 -6.41
C GLU A 316 -18.68 29.25 -6.95
N MET A 317 -18.01 28.10 -6.95
CA MET A 317 -18.63 26.80 -7.22
C MET A 317 -19.49 26.39 -6.01
N PRO A 318 -20.39 25.40 -6.13
CA PRO A 318 -21.21 24.93 -5.00
C PRO A 318 -20.40 24.48 -3.77
N CYS A 319 -19.14 24.07 -3.99
CA CYS A 319 -18.18 23.74 -2.95
C CYS A 319 -17.50 24.96 -2.29
N GLY A 320 -17.88 26.19 -2.65
CA GLY A 320 -17.31 27.43 -2.11
C GLY A 320 -15.91 27.81 -2.63
N HIS A 321 -15.38 27.08 -3.61
CA HIS A 321 -14.06 27.33 -4.21
C HIS A 321 -14.22 27.76 -5.67
N SER A 322 -13.27 28.53 -6.20
CA SER A 322 -13.09 28.72 -7.65
C SER A 322 -12.28 27.56 -8.23
N CYS A 323 -12.25 27.42 -9.56
CA CYS A 323 -11.37 26.43 -10.20
C CYS A 323 -9.87 26.68 -9.88
N SER A 324 -9.46 27.93 -9.66
CA SER A 324 -8.09 28.29 -9.26
C SER A 324 -7.75 28.01 -7.79
N THR A 325 -8.75 28.00 -6.91
CA THR A 325 -8.62 27.75 -5.46
C THR A 325 -9.09 26.35 -5.06
N CYS A 326 -9.47 25.51 -6.02
CA CYS A 326 -9.95 24.17 -5.79
C CYS A 326 -8.83 23.28 -5.20
N PRO A 327 -9.02 22.66 -4.01
CA PRO A 327 -8.00 21.82 -3.38
C PRO A 327 -7.61 20.58 -4.20
N THR A 328 -8.51 20.12 -5.09
CA THR A 328 -8.30 18.96 -5.97
C THR A 328 -8.04 19.36 -7.42
N LYS A 329 -7.68 20.62 -7.69
CA LYS A 329 -7.41 21.10 -9.07
C LYS A 329 -6.37 20.25 -9.80
N HIS A 330 -5.38 19.72 -9.07
CA HIS A 330 -4.31 18.87 -9.60
C HIS A 330 -4.80 17.50 -10.08
N ASP A 331 -5.95 17.02 -9.60
CA ASP A 331 -6.56 15.75 -10.01
C ASP A 331 -7.64 15.96 -11.10
N CYS A 332 -8.01 17.20 -11.39
CA CYS A 332 -9.05 17.55 -12.36
C CYS A 332 -8.47 17.78 -13.75
N GLN A 333 -8.76 16.87 -14.67
CA GLN A 333 -8.25 16.92 -16.05
C GLN A 333 -9.01 17.92 -16.94
N LEU A 334 -10.04 18.58 -16.41
CA LEU A 334 -10.92 19.47 -17.18
C LEU A 334 -10.17 20.73 -17.65
N HIS A 335 -9.24 21.25 -16.86
CA HIS A 335 -8.47 22.46 -17.18
C HIS A 335 -7.61 22.31 -18.44
N ASP A 336 -6.99 21.15 -18.61
CA ASP A 336 -6.22 20.82 -19.79
C ASP A 336 -7.14 20.54 -20.99
N ALA A 337 -8.30 19.92 -20.72
CA ALA A 337 -9.27 19.55 -21.75
C ALA A 337 -10.02 20.74 -22.40
N VAL A 338 -10.23 21.84 -21.66
CA VAL A 338 -10.86 23.07 -22.19
C VAL A 338 -9.85 24.15 -22.60
N GLY A 339 -8.55 23.89 -22.40
CA GLY A 339 -7.43 24.80 -22.61
C GLY A 339 -7.31 25.86 -21.52
N HIS A 340 -6.08 26.13 -21.05
CA HIS A 340 -5.76 26.96 -19.86
C HIS A 340 -6.80 28.06 -19.57
N VAL A 341 -7.56 27.82 -18.50
CA VAL A 341 -8.39 28.81 -17.80
C VAL A 341 -7.40 29.73 -17.08
N ARG A 342 -7.47 31.05 -17.30
CA ARG A 342 -6.47 31.99 -16.74
C ARG A 342 -6.35 31.83 -15.23
N ASP A 343 -5.15 31.49 -14.75
CA ASP A 343 -4.86 31.47 -13.32
C ASP A 343 -4.58 32.90 -12.81
N ILE A 344 -4.93 33.19 -11.55
CA ILE A 344 -4.63 34.49 -10.92
C ILE A 344 -3.11 34.75 -10.85
N GLU A 345 -2.30 33.71 -10.88
CA GLU A 345 -0.83 33.79 -10.94
C GLU A 345 -0.32 34.28 -12.30
N ASP A 346 -1.13 34.25 -13.36
CA ASP A 346 -0.81 34.80 -14.69
C ASP A 346 -1.12 36.31 -14.83
N LEU A 347 -1.65 36.94 -13.77
CA LEU A 347 -1.99 38.37 -13.73
C LEU A 347 -0.99 39.22 -12.92
N ILE A 348 0.12 38.64 -12.45
CA ILE A 348 1.17 39.34 -11.69
C ILE A 348 2.41 39.55 -12.56
#